data_AF-A0A8C9F112-F1
#
_entry.id   AF-A0A8C9F112-F1
#
_cell.length_a   1.000
_cell.length_b   1.000
_cell.length_c   1.000
_cell.angle_alpha   90.00
_cell.angle_beta   90.00
_cell.angle_gamma   90.00
#
_symmetry.space_group_name_H-M   'P 1'
#
loop_
_entity.id
_entity.type
_entity.pdbx_description
1 polymer ?
#
loop_
_entity_poly.entity_id
_entity_poly.type
_entity_poly.pdbx_seq_one_letter_code
_entity_poly.pdbx_strand_id
1 'polypeptide(L)'
;LACETFEVTKLKHITPEKFYVEACDDGADDVLAIDRVSTEVTLTVKKDVPPSAVTRPIYGILGTIRLVAGTYLIVITKKKKVGEIFSHAIWKATDFDILSYKKTMLHLTDIQVEADPRFVWNGHLLREFAAQPEIHRFATPVMHGFISMHSCSINGKCFDWLLVSRRSCFRAGVRYYVRGIDSEGHAANFVETEQIVHYKGSKASFVQTRGSIPFFWSQRPNLKYKPKPQISKSVNHMDGFQRHFDSQIISYGKQMIVNLVNQKGSELPLEQTFAKMVNSMANGMVRYIAFDFHKECSRMRWDRLQILMDQLAEQQDEFSYFLVDSDGKIVTQQEGIFRSNCMDCLDRTNVIQSLLARRSLQAQLQLPIIMVVAFSMCIICLLMAGDTWTETLAYVLFWGTASFGTFAIILYNGKDFVDAPKLVQKEKMD
;
A
#
# COMPACT_ATOMS: atom_id res chain seq x y z
N LEU A 1 -44.33 1.68 16.90
CA LEU A 1 -45.11 2.77 17.56
C LEU A 1 -44.22 3.41 18.61
N ALA A 2 -43.62 4.55 18.26
CA ALA A 2 -43.17 5.63 19.14
C ALA A 2 -42.69 6.75 18.19
N CYS A 3 -43.64 7.59 17.80
CA CYS A 3 -43.43 8.86 17.11
C CYS A 3 -43.04 9.90 18.16
N GLU A 4 -41.94 10.62 17.97
CA GLU A 4 -41.81 11.98 18.49
C GLU A 4 -40.77 12.76 17.67
N THR A 5 -41.08 14.02 17.50
CA THR A 5 -40.56 15.00 16.54
C THR A 5 -39.09 15.36 16.81
N PHE A 6 -38.17 14.99 15.90
CA PHE A 6 -36.76 15.42 15.94
C PHE A 6 -36.58 16.84 15.35
N GLU A 7 -37.26 17.84 15.92
CA GLU A 7 -37.02 19.25 15.60
C GLU A 7 -36.20 19.93 16.71
N VAL A 8 -34.88 19.74 16.60
CA VAL A 8 -33.81 20.52 17.26
C VAL A 8 -33.36 20.02 18.64
N THR A 9 -32.25 19.28 18.68
CA THR A 9 -31.49 18.97 19.91
C THR A 9 -30.18 19.76 19.88
N LYS A 10 -29.86 20.65 20.85
CA LYS A 10 -28.55 21.35 20.90
C LYS A 10 -27.67 20.75 22.00
N LEU A 11 -26.42 20.36 21.70
CA LEU A 11 -25.47 19.85 22.69
C LEU A 11 -24.74 21.00 23.37
N LYS A 12 -25.41 21.60 24.33
CA LYS A 12 -24.78 22.62 25.15
C LYS A 12 -23.97 21.94 26.27
N HIS A 13 -22.64 21.96 26.11
CA HIS A 13 -21.62 22.00 27.18
C HIS A 13 -20.77 20.72 27.43
N ILE A 14 -19.50 20.76 26.98
CA ILE A 14 -18.45 19.78 27.32
C ILE A 14 -17.71 20.27 28.56
N THR A 15 -17.84 19.57 29.69
CA THR A 15 -16.93 19.72 30.84
C THR A 15 -15.91 18.58 30.85
N PRO A 16 -14.79 18.70 31.58
CA PRO A 16 -13.82 17.60 31.73
C PRO A 16 -14.44 16.31 32.29
N GLU A 17 -15.54 16.41 33.05
CA GLU A 17 -16.12 15.32 33.84
C GLU A 17 -17.49 14.83 33.36
N LYS A 18 -18.32 15.69 32.73
CA LYS A 18 -19.66 15.33 32.25
C LYS A 18 -20.00 15.94 30.88
N PHE A 19 -20.79 15.22 30.09
CA PHE A 19 -21.46 15.78 28.92
C PHE A 19 -22.88 16.19 29.31
N TYR A 20 -23.25 17.44 29.03
CA TYR A 20 -24.62 17.92 29.22
C TYR A 20 -25.28 18.10 27.84
N VAL A 21 -26.52 17.63 27.70
CA VAL A 21 -27.29 17.71 26.45
C VAL A 21 -28.66 18.29 26.75
N GLU A 22 -28.99 19.38 26.08
CA GLU A 22 -30.24 20.11 26.28
C GLU A 22 -31.17 19.85 25.07
N ALA A 23 -32.40 19.41 25.32
CA ALA A 23 -33.43 19.40 24.29
C ALA A 23 -33.87 20.85 24.02
N CYS A 24 -33.99 21.26 22.75
CA CYS A 24 -34.38 22.63 22.39
C CYS A 24 -35.85 22.76 22.03
N ASP A 25 -36.67 21.84 22.51
CA ASP A 25 -38.13 21.92 22.41
C ASP A 25 -38.66 22.99 23.38
N ASP A 26 -39.66 23.75 22.95
CA ASP A 26 -40.27 24.80 23.76
C ASP A 26 -40.91 24.19 25.02
N GLY A 27 -40.34 24.50 26.20
CA GLY A 27 -40.87 24.11 27.51
C GLY A 27 -40.13 22.99 28.24
N ALA A 28 -39.06 22.42 27.68
CA ALA A 28 -38.27 21.38 28.37
C ALA A 28 -37.13 21.98 29.23
N ASP A 29 -37.19 21.79 30.55
CA ASP A 29 -36.15 22.19 31.52
C ASP A 29 -35.13 21.07 31.83
N ASP A 30 -35.34 19.91 31.21
CA ASP A 30 -34.57 18.70 31.43
C ASP A 30 -33.28 18.67 30.60
N VAL A 31 -32.18 18.36 31.26
CA VAL A 31 -30.83 18.25 30.70
C VAL A 31 -30.30 16.85 30.94
N LEU A 32 -29.94 16.16 29.87
CA LEU A 32 -29.30 14.87 29.94
C LEU A 32 -27.83 15.06 30.35
N ALA A 33 -27.46 14.62 31.54
CA ALA A 33 -26.10 14.59 32.04
C ALA A 33 -25.53 13.18 31.90
N ILE A 34 -24.53 13.04 31.03
CA ILE A 34 -23.79 11.80 30.85
C ILE A 34 -22.44 11.91 31.57
N ASP A 35 -22.27 11.11 32.61
CA ASP A 35 -21.04 11.10 33.40
C ASP A 35 -19.91 10.42 32.63
N ARG A 36 -18.76 11.09 32.52
CA ARG A 36 -17.63 10.58 31.72
C ARG A 36 -16.85 9.48 32.43
N VAL A 37 -17.05 9.30 33.74
CA VAL A 37 -16.37 8.34 34.61
C VAL A 37 -17.28 7.14 34.89
N SER A 38 -18.52 7.36 35.34
CA SER A 38 -19.44 6.26 35.64
C SER A 38 -20.20 5.73 34.43
N THR A 39 -20.17 6.46 33.30
CA THR A 39 -20.96 6.19 32.07
C THR A 39 -22.47 6.21 32.27
N GLU A 40 -22.93 6.61 33.45
CA GLU A 40 -24.35 6.72 33.76
C GLU A 40 -24.95 7.93 33.04
N VAL A 41 -26.13 7.69 32.47
CA VAL A 41 -26.95 8.71 31.84
C VAL A 41 -28.00 9.11 32.87
N THR A 42 -27.93 10.34 33.33
CA THR A 42 -28.84 10.90 34.34
C THR A 42 -29.54 12.12 33.77
N LEU A 43 -30.70 12.45 34.34
CA LEU A 43 -31.52 13.58 33.93
C LEU A 43 -31.43 14.63 35.03
N THR A 44 -31.04 15.84 34.65
CA THR A 44 -30.69 16.96 35.54
C THR A 44 -31.39 18.24 35.05
N VAL A 45 -31.33 19.32 35.82
CA VAL A 45 -31.97 20.58 35.45
C VAL A 45 -30.96 21.60 34.93
N LYS A 46 -31.39 22.54 34.07
CA LYS A 46 -30.52 23.57 33.45
C LYS A 46 -29.67 24.41 34.42
N LYS A 47 -30.09 24.51 35.69
CA LYS A 47 -29.37 25.26 36.74
C LYS A 47 -28.06 24.60 37.17
N ASP A 48 -27.90 23.29 36.93
CA ASP A 48 -26.73 22.51 37.37
C ASP A 48 -25.58 22.54 36.35
N VAL A 49 -25.78 23.22 35.21
CA VAL A 49 -24.76 23.35 34.17
C VAL A 49 -23.73 24.43 34.55
N PRO A 50 -22.43 24.11 34.62
CA PRO A 50 -21.42 25.11 34.96
C PRO A 50 -21.32 26.23 33.92
N PRO A 51 -21.25 27.53 34.32
CA PRO A 51 -21.19 28.65 33.39
C PRO A 51 -19.89 28.72 32.57
N SER A 52 -18.86 27.97 32.95
CA SER A 52 -17.56 27.88 32.25
C SER A 52 -17.56 26.96 31.03
N ALA A 53 -18.66 26.27 30.75
CA ALA A 53 -18.65 25.19 29.79
C ALA A 53 -18.83 25.66 28.33
N VAL A 54 -18.18 24.98 27.38
CA VAL A 54 -18.16 25.37 25.96
C VAL A 54 -19.36 24.80 25.20
N THR A 55 -20.15 25.67 24.55
CA THR A 55 -21.34 25.31 23.75
C THR A 55 -20.99 24.88 22.33
N ARG A 56 -21.59 23.79 21.81
CA ARG A 56 -21.52 23.41 20.39
C ARG A 56 -22.89 22.96 19.85
N PRO A 57 -23.37 23.45 18.71
CA PRO A 57 -24.62 22.94 18.14
C PRO A 57 -24.43 21.51 17.62
N ILE A 58 -25.34 20.61 17.97
CA ILE A 58 -25.53 19.32 17.31
C ILE A 58 -26.97 19.29 16.78
N TYR A 59 -27.34 18.23 16.08
CA TYR A 59 -28.70 18.03 15.56
C TYR A 59 -29.30 16.67 15.94
N GLY A 60 -28.56 15.87 16.72
CA GLY A 60 -29.02 14.58 17.25
C GLY A 60 -27.88 13.76 17.83
N ILE A 61 -28.19 12.91 18.80
CA ILE A 61 -27.27 11.90 19.31
C ILE A 61 -27.56 10.61 18.56
N LEU A 62 -26.53 10.06 17.92
CA LEU A 62 -26.67 8.78 17.22
C LEU A 62 -26.60 7.61 18.22
N GLY A 63 -25.81 7.78 19.28
CA GLY A 63 -25.68 6.81 20.36
C GLY A 63 -24.28 6.81 20.94
N THR A 64 -24.04 5.89 21.86
CA THR A 64 -22.70 5.59 22.34
C THR A 64 -22.18 4.33 21.64
N ILE A 65 -20.91 4.36 21.26
CA ILE A 65 -20.21 3.19 20.76
C ILE A 65 -19.04 2.91 21.67
N ARG A 66 -18.92 1.66 22.12
CA ARG A 66 -17.74 1.22 22.86
C ARG A 66 -16.65 0.88 21.85
N LEU A 67 -15.69 1.77 21.70
CA LEU A 67 -14.47 1.51 20.94
C LEU A 67 -13.36 1.11 21.91
N VAL A 68 -12.24 0.66 21.40
CA VAL A 68 -11.17 0.04 22.21
C VAL A 68 -10.62 0.97 23.31
N ALA A 69 -10.74 2.29 23.12
CA ALA A 69 -10.24 3.31 24.05
C ALA A 69 -11.26 3.82 25.08
N GLY A 70 -12.49 3.29 25.08
CA GLY A 70 -13.56 3.68 26.00
C GLY A 70 -14.91 3.77 25.29
N THR A 71 -15.94 4.17 26.02
CA THR A 71 -17.21 4.55 25.40
C THR A 71 -17.03 5.92 24.71
N TYR A 72 -17.53 6.05 23.49
CA TYR A 72 -17.52 7.27 22.70
C TYR A 72 -18.95 7.66 22.41
N LEU A 73 -19.27 8.95 22.51
CA LEU A 73 -20.56 9.49 22.10
C LEU A 73 -20.47 9.97 20.65
N ILE A 74 -21.33 9.44 19.79
CA ILE A 74 -21.44 9.88 18.39
C ILE A 74 -22.59 10.88 18.29
N VAL A 75 -22.29 12.05 17.74
CA VAL A 75 -23.25 13.14 17.59
C VAL A 75 -23.31 13.62 16.15
N ILE A 76 -24.50 14.01 15.70
CA ILE A 76 -24.74 14.55 14.36
C ILE A 76 -24.49 16.05 14.41
N THR A 77 -23.52 16.56 13.65
CA THR A 77 -23.15 17.98 13.66
C THR A 77 -23.73 18.77 12.50
N LYS A 78 -24.16 18.12 11.42
CA LYS A 78 -24.93 18.76 10.34
C LYS A 78 -25.97 17.82 9.74
N LYS A 79 -27.08 18.38 9.27
CA LYS A 79 -28.14 17.68 8.54
C LYS A 79 -28.58 18.46 7.30
N LYS A 80 -29.08 17.76 6.28
CA LYS A 80 -29.66 18.32 5.06
C LYS A 80 -31.07 17.76 4.84
N LYS A 81 -32.07 18.60 4.56
CA LYS A 81 -33.43 18.14 4.24
C LYS A 81 -33.39 17.37 2.91
N VAL A 82 -33.92 16.15 2.89
CA VAL A 82 -33.98 15.30 1.70
C VAL A 82 -35.37 15.35 1.07
N GLY A 83 -36.41 15.46 1.89
CA GLY A 83 -37.79 15.49 1.42
C GLY A 83 -38.76 15.53 2.59
N GLU A 84 -40.02 15.29 2.29
CA GLU A 84 -41.10 15.28 3.28
C GLU A 84 -42.08 14.17 2.90
N ILE A 85 -42.43 13.33 3.86
CA ILE A 85 -43.40 12.24 3.66
C ILE A 85 -44.45 12.37 4.76
N PHE A 86 -45.72 12.50 4.38
CA PHE A 86 -46.86 12.70 5.29
C PHE A 86 -46.64 13.82 6.32
N SER A 87 -46.19 14.99 5.87
CA SER A 87 -45.88 16.17 6.72
C SER A 87 -44.75 15.98 7.73
N HIS A 88 -43.96 14.91 7.60
CA HIS A 88 -42.73 14.70 8.37
C HIS A 88 -41.51 14.98 7.50
N ALA A 89 -40.72 15.98 7.90
CA ALA A 89 -39.49 16.32 7.22
C ALA A 89 -38.45 15.22 7.40
N ILE A 90 -37.96 14.68 6.30
CA ILE A 90 -36.90 13.66 6.27
C ILE A 90 -35.56 14.36 6.11
N TRP A 91 -34.68 14.14 7.07
CA TRP A 91 -33.35 14.74 7.14
C TRP A 91 -32.27 13.69 6.96
N LYS A 92 -31.26 13.99 6.14
CA LYS A 92 -30.03 13.21 6.03
C LYS A 92 -28.95 13.87 6.87
N ALA A 93 -28.39 13.12 7.81
CA ALA A 93 -27.17 13.52 8.52
C ALA A 93 -26.01 13.59 7.50
N THR A 94 -25.29 14.72 7.48
CA THR A 94 -24.19 14.96 6.54
C THR A 94 -22.83 14.90 7.21
N ASP A 95 -22.72 15.43 8.43
CA ASP A 95 -21.48 15.43 9.21
C ASP A 95 -21.73 14.89 10.63
N PHE A 96 -20.72 14.24 11.19
CA PHE A 96 -20.73 13.62 12.51
C PHE A 96 -19.47 14.02 13.29
N ASP A 97 -19.55 13.99 14.62
CA ASP A 97 -18.40 14.18 15.50
C ASP A 97 -18.39 13.06 16.57
N ILE A 98 -17.20 12.72 17.05
CA ILE A 98 -16.96 11.56 17.94
C ILE A 98 -16.26 12.05 19.21
N LEU A 99 -16.97 11.98 20.33
CA LEU A 99 -16.51 12.53 21.61
C LEU A 99 -16.11 11.41 22.58
N SER A 100 -14.86 11.44 23.04
CA SER A 100 -14.27 10.39 23.88
C SER A 100 -14.49 10.59 25.39
N TYR A 101 -14.77 9.50 26.11
CA TYR A 101 -14.76 9.41 27.57
C TYR A 101 -13.34 8.96 27.98
N LYS A 102 -12.60 9.68 28.84
CA LYS A 102 -11.23 9.26 29.32
C LYS A 102 -11.29 8.93 30.82
N LYS A 103 -10.53 7.99 31.42
CA LYS A 103 -9.10 7.56 31.25
C LYS A 103 -8.87 6.12 31.86
N THR A 104 -7.79 5.38 31.47
CA THR A 104 -6.96 4.39 32.28
C THR A 104 -6.78 2.90 31.78
N MET A 105 -5.61 2.31 32.19
CA MET A 105 -4.65 1.21 31.85
C MET A 105 -4.94 -0.24 31.32
N LEU A 106 -4.14 -0.72 30.32
CA LEU A 106 -3.40 -2.03 30.15
C LEU A 106 -3.34 -2.71 28.72
N HIS A 107 -2.13 -3.24 28.42
CA HIS A 107 -1.56 -4.17 27.38
C HIS A 107 -1.57 -3.92 25.85
N LEU A 108 -0.38 -4.12 25.23
CA LEU A 108 -0.01 -4.00 23.79
C LEU A 108 -0.81 -4.93 22.85
N THR A 109 -1.04 -4.52 21.60
CA THR A 109 -1.62 -5.36 20.51
C THR A 109 -0.56 -5.85 19.50
N ASP A 110 -0.67 -7.10 19.03
CA ASP A 110 0.24 -7.78 18.06
C ASP A 110 0.53 -6.98 16.79
N ILE A 111 -0.45 -6.20 16.31
CA ILE A 111 -0.35 -5.34 15.10
C ILE A 111 0.75 -4.28 15.20
N GLN A 112 1.12 -3.84 16.41
CA GLN A 112 2.20 -2.86 16.63
C GLN A 112 3.57 -3.50 16.88
N VAL A 113 3.62 -4.80 17.25
CA VAL A 113 4.84 -5.60 17.20
C VAL A 113 5.21 -5.93 15.74
N GLU A 114 4.20 -6.06 14.87
CA GLU A 114 4.35 -6.36 13.44
C GLU A 114 4.58 -5.12 12.54
N ALA A 115 4.39 -3.89 13.03
CA ALA A 115 4.52 -2.69 12.21
C ALA A 115 6.00 -2.38 11.89
N ASP A 116 6.35 -2.36 10.60
CA ASP A 116 7.72 -2.09 10.15
C ASP A 116 8.19 -0.68 10.54
N PRO A 117 9.18 -0.55 11.45
CA PRO A 117 9.63 0.74 11.97
C PRO A 117 10.20 1.65 10.87
N ARG A 118 10.65 1.08 9.75
CA ARG A 118 11.17 1.84 8.59
C ARG A 118 10.11 2.78 8.03
N PHE A 119 8.82 2.49 8.18
CA PHE A 119 7.72 3.22 7.53
C PHE A 119 6.81 3.98 8.52
N VAL A 120 7.09 3.93 9.82
CA VAL A 120 6.34 4.67 10.85
C VAL A 120 6.91 6.08 11.04
N TRP A 121 6.35 7.07 10.34
CA TRP A 121 6.89 8.44 10.30
C TRP A 121 6.75 9.21 11.60
N ASN A 122 5.65 9.00 12.31
CA ASN A 122 5.44 9.59 13.63
C ASN A 122 6.04 8.74 14.76
N GLY A 123 6.84 7.71 14.46
CA GLY A 123 7.36 6.78 15.47
C GLY A 123 8.14 7.45 16.60
N HIS A 124 8.88 8.53 16.29
CA HIS A 124 9.55 9.34 17.32
C HIS A 124 8.55 10.04 18.26
N LEU A 125 7.48 10.63 17.70
CA LEU A 125 6.41 11.27 18.48
C LEU A 125 5.61 10.24 19.28
N LEU A 126 5.49 9.02 18.75
CA LEU A 126 4.82 7.91 19.40
C LEU A 126 5.66 7.28 20.51
N ARG A 127 6.95 7.60 20.65
CA ARG A 127 7.84 6.97 21.64
C ARG A 127 7.35 7.13 23.08
N GLU A 128 6.86 8.32 23.44
CA GLU A 128 6.32 8.59 24.77
C GLU A 128 4.98 7.86 25.00
N PHE A 129 4.17 7.71 23.95
CA PHE A 129 2.92 6.96 23.98
C PHE A 129 3.15 5.44 24.00
N ALA A 130 4.21 4.95 23.36
CA ALA A 130 4.59 3.54 23.30
C ALA A 130 5.29 3.08 24.58
N ALA A 131 6.01 3.97 25.28
CA ALA A 131 6.64 3.68 26.56
C ALA A 131 5.62 3.44 27.69
N GLN A 132 4.38 3.89 27.50
CA GLN A 132 3.28 3.71 28.45
C GLN A 132 2.28 2.69 27.89
N PRO A 133 2.23 1.45 28.43
CA PRO A 133 1.33 0.37 27.98
C PRO A 133 -0.17 0.73 27.97
N GLU A 134 -0.52 1.88 28.50
CA GLU A 134 -1.87 2.30 28.90
C GLU A 134 -2.47 3.28 27.89
N ILE A 135 -1.60 4.00 27.15
CA ILE A 135 -1.97 4.99 26.13
C ILE A 135 -1.50 4.59 24.72
N HIS A 136 -0.82 3.44 24.57
CA HIS A 136 -0.34 2.92 23.28
C HIS A 136 -1.45 2.78 22.22
N ARG A 137 -2.70 2.54 22.62
CA ARG A 137 -3.87 2.46 21.72
C ARG A 137 -4.18 3.76 20.96
N PHE A 138 -3.64 4.89 21.45
CA PHE A 138 -3.73 6.19 20.78
C PHE A 138 -2.52 6.46 19.87
N ALA A 139 -1.51 5.59 19.89
CA ALA A 139 -0.33 5.68 19.06
C ALA A 139 -0.60 5.10 17.66
N THR A 140 -1.34 5.84 16.83
CA THR A 140 -1.64 5.43 15.45
C THR A 140 -0.41 5.61 14.56
N PRO A 141 0.19 4.55 14.00
CA PRO A 141 1.30 4.68 13.05
C PRO A 141 0.84 5.40 11.79
N VAL A 142 1.64 6.36 11.33
CA VAL A 142 1.39 7.11 10.09
C VAL A 142 2.48 6.76 9.09
N MET A 143 2.06 6.37 7.88
CA MET A 143 2.95 6.24 6.74
C MET A 143 2.99 7.53 5.92
N HIS A 144 4.17 7.85 5.39
CA HIS A 144 4.32 8.90 4.39
C HIS A 144 4.55 8.25 3.03
N GLY A 145 3.79 8.67 2.03
CA GLY A 145 3.90 8.12 0.68
C GLY A 145 2.63 8.32 -0.12
N PHE A 146 2.16 7.28 -0.80
CA PHE A 146 1.04 7.33 -1.71
C PHE A 146 0.18 6.07 -1.58
N ILE A 147 -1.14 6.24 -1.73
CA ILE A 147 -2.08 5.13 -1.87
C ILE A 147 -3.11 5.50 -2.92
N SER A 148 -3.37 4.60 -3.86
CA SER A 148 -4.49 4.70 -4.79
C SER A 148 -5.18 3.37 -4.93
N MET A 149 -6.49 3.40 -5.12
CA MET A 149 -7.33 2.22 -5.28
C MET A 149 -8.28 2.48 -6.44
N HIS A 150 -8.32 1.55 -7.37
CA HIS A 150 -9.15 1.64 -8.56
C HIS A 150 -9.83 0.29 -8.80
N SER A 151 -11.15 0.30 -8.90
CA SER A 151 -11.90 -0.86 -9.40
C SER A 151 -11.93 -0.82 -10.92
N CYS A 152 -11.31 -1.82 -11.54
CA CYS A 152 -11.16 -1.94 -12.99
C CYS A 152 -11.90 -3.17 -13.52
N SER A 153 -12.22 -3.19 -14.82
CA SER A 153 -12.80 -4.36 -15.48
C SER A 153 -12.08 -4.67 -16.78
N ILE A 154 -11.65 -5.93 -16.96
CA ILE A 154 -11.09 -6.43 -18.21
C ILE A 154 -11.97 -7.60 -18.68
N ASN A 155 -12.50 -7.53 -19.90
CA ASN A 155 -13.35 -8.56 -20.50
C ASN A 155 -14.51 -9.00 -19.59
N GLY A 156 -15.22 -8.03 -18.99
CA GLY A 156 -16.32 -8.27 -18.06
C GLY A 156 -15.93 -8.78 -16.66
N LYS A 157 -14.65 -9.01 -16.40
CA LYS A 157 -14.14 -9.42 -15.08
C LYS A 157 -13.69 -8.18 -14.30
N CYS A 158 -14.40 -7.87 -13.22
CA CYS A 158 -14.04 -6.78 -12.31
C CYS A 158 -12.98 -7.22 -11.30
N PHE A 159 -11.95 -6.41 -11.09
CA PHE A 159 -10.91 -6.58 -10.09
C PHE A 159 -10.54 -5.23 -9.48
N ASP A 160 -10.07 -5.24 -8.24
CA ASP A 160 -9.53 -4.05 -7.60
C ASP A 160 -8.02 -4.01 -7.80
N TRP A 161 -7.53 -2.87 -8.28
CA TRP A 161 -6.12 -2.57 -8.44
C TRP A 161 -5.72 -1.48 -7.46
N LEU A 162 -4.78 -1.80 -6.58
CA LEU A 162 -4.27 -0.89 -5.57
C LEU A 162 -2.77 -0.66 -5.80
N LEU A 163 -2.35 0.57 -5.58
CA LEU A 163 -0.93 0.95 -5.61
C LEU A 163 -0.61 1.66 -4.31
N VAL A 164 0.32 1.10 -3.54
CA VAL A 164 0.81 1.67 -2.29
C VAL A 164 2.29 1.99 -2.46
N SER A 165 2.71 3.17 -2.05
CA SER A 165 4.13 3.51 -1.94
C SER A 165 4.42 4.03 -0.53
N ARG A 166 5.36 3.42 0.16
CA ARG A 166 5.77 3.74 1.53
C ARG A 166 7.18 4.29 1.52
N ARG A 167 7.38 5.52 2.00
CA ARG A 167 8.71 6.13 2.12
C ARG A 167 9.30 5.82 3.48
N SER A 168 10.57 5.44 3.52
CA SER A 168 11.24 5.20 4.79
C SER A 168 11.47 6.49 5.58
N CYS A 169 11.31 6.43 6.89
CA CYS A 169 11.66 7.49 7.83
C CYS A 169 13.17 7.54 8.12
N PHE A 170 13.90 6.42 7.93
CA PHE A 170 15.33 6.37 8.12
C PHE A 170 16.06 7.16 7.03
N ARG A 171 17.02 7.98 7.44
CA ARG A 171 17.82 8.85 6.58
C ARG A 171 16.96 9.62 5.55
N ALA A 172 15.78 10.08 5.98
CA ALA A 172 14.94 10.94 5.18
C ALA A 172 15.51 12.36 5.15
N GLY A 173 15.47 13.01 3.98
CA GLY A 173 15.90 14.40 3.87
C GLY A 173 15.67 15.00 2.51
N VAL A 174 16.05 16.27 2.38
CA VAL A 174 15.85 17.04 1.16
C VAL A 174 16.83 16.62 0.07
N ARG A 175 16.41 16.83 -1.18
CA ARG A 175 17.24 16.66 -2.38
C ARG A 175 18.57 17.42 -2.19
N TYR A 176 19.68 16.81 -2.63
CA TYR A 176 21.07 17.29 -2.48
C TYR A 176 21.71 17.17 -1.08
N TYR A 177 20.96 17.30 0.01
CA TYR A 177 21.54 17.21 1.36
C TYR A 177 21.71 15.78 1.84
N VAL A 178 20.78 14.90 1.48
CA VAL A 178 20.77 13.52 1.99
C VAL A 178 20.85 12.54 0.83
N ARG A 179 22.00 11.89 0.71
CA ARG A 179 22.38 10.91 -0.32
C ARG A 179 23.18 9.78 0.34
N GLY A 180 23.27 8.65 -0.36
CA GLY A 180 24.03 7.50 0.11
C GLY A 180 23.40 6.80 1.31
N ILE A 181 24.23 6.08 2.06
CA ILE A 181 23.85 5.39 3.31
C ILE A 181 24.36 6.11 4.55
N ASP A 182 23.79 5.78 5.71
CA ASP A 182 24.37 6.07 7.04
C ASP A 182 25.31 4.93 7.50
N SER A 183 25.83 5.03 8.72
CA SER A 183 26.69 4.01 9.34
C SER A 183 25.97 2.66 9.51
N GLU A 184 24.66 2.69 9.72
CA GLU A 184 23.82 1.52 9.93
C GLU A 184 23.39 0.86 8.61
N GLY A 185 23.72 1.47 7.47
CA GLY A 185 23.37 0.94 6.15
C GLY A 185 21.98 1.36 5.65
N HIS A 186 21.30 2.32 6.29
CA HIS A 186 20.04 2.84 5.78
C HIS A 186 20.28 3.76 4.57
N ALA A 187 19.75 3.36 3.41
CA ALA A 187 19.84 4.17 2.21
C ALA A 187 18.90 5.37 2.28
N ALA A 188 19.40 6.54 1.92
CA ALA A 188 18.62 7.76 1.84
C ALA A 188 17.43 7.62 0.88
N ASN A 189 16.29 8.19 1.25
CA ASN A 189 15.07 8.23 0.43
C ASN A 189 14.64 6.84 -0.09
N PHE A 190 14.80 5.81 0.73
CA PHE A 190 14.28 4.49 0.45
C PHE A 190 12.75 4.53 0.36
N VAL A 191 12.19 3.92 -0.67
CA VAL A 191 10.75 3.80 -0.89
C VAL A 191 10.46 2.38 -1.35
N GLU A 192 9.43 1.80 -0.76
CA GLU A 192 8.84 0.54 -1.20
C GLU A 192 7.55 0.84 -1.94
N THR A 193 7.38 0.26 -3.12
CA THR A 193 6.17 0.36 -3.93
C THR A 193 5.58 -1.03 -4.08
N GLU A 194 4.33 -1.18 -3.68
CA GLU A 194 3.58 -2.41 -3.72
C GLU A 194 2.37 -2.24 -4.64
N GLN A 195 2.24 -3.13 -5.61
CA GLN A 195 1.05 -3.26 -6.44
C GLN A 195 0.24 -4.44 -5.93
N ILE A 196 -1.03 -4.20 -5.58
CA ILE A 196 -1.95 -5.23 -5.08
C ILE A 196 -3.09 -5.38 -6.07
N VAL A 197 -3.44 -6.62 -6.36
CA VAL A 197 -4.58 -6.98 -7.20
C VAL A 197 -5.50 -7.89 -6.40
N HIS A 198 -6.77 -7.52 -6.32
CA HIS A 198 -7.78 -8.32 -5.67
C HIS A 198 -8.85 -8.73 -6.68
N TYR A 199 -9.04 -10.04 -6.82
CA TYR A 199 -9.98 -10.61 -7.77
C TYR A 199 -10.67 -11.83 -7.16
N LYS A 200 -12.00 -11.76 -7.01
CA LYS A 200 -12.85 -12.87 -6.52
C LYS A 200 -12.33 -13.54 -5.22
N GLY A 201 -11.81 -12.75 -4.29
CA GLY A 201 -11.27 -13.24 -3.01
C GLY A 201 -9.77 -13.58 -3.05
N SER A 202 -9.20 -13.89 -4.22
CA SER A 202 -7.76 -14.08 -4.39
C SER A 202 -7.05 -12.71 -4.38
N LYS A 203 -5.88 -12.65 -3.72
CA LYS A 203 -5.09 -11.44 -3.55
C LYS A 203 -3.68 -11.69 -4.07
N ALA A 204 -3.22 -10.87 -5.00
CA ALA A 204 -1.85 -10.85 -5.46
C ALA A 204 -1.15 -9.57 -5.01
N SER A 205 0.13 -9.65 -4.67
CA SER A 205 0.96 -8.50 -4.36
C SER A 205 2.32 -8.61 -5.04
N PHE A 206 2.80 -7.50 -5.58
CA PHE A 206 4.12 -7.38 -6.19
C PHE A 206 4.84 -6.16 -5.62
N VAL A 207 5.95 -6.42 -4.94
CA VAL A 207 6.74 -5.41 -4.23
C VAL A 207 8.01 -5.07 -5.00
N GLN A 208 8.33 -3.78 -5.04
CA GLN A 208 9.56 -3.24 -5.61
C GLN A 208 10.15 -2.17 -4.70
N THR A 209 11.46 -1.97 -4.77
CA THR A 209 12.11 -0.93 -3.97
C THR A 209 12.86 0.06 -4.84
N ARG A 210 13.04 1.25 -4.29
CA ARG A 210 13.93 2.28 -4.84
C ARG A 210 14.61 3.00 -3.70
N GLY A 211 15.81 3.50 -3.96
CA GLY A 211 16.54 4.26 -2.95
C GLY A 211 17.80 4.88 -3.51
N SER A 212 18.50 5.64 -2.66
CA SER A 212 19.82 6.15 -3.02
C SER A 212 20.82 5.01 -3.24
N ILE A 213 21.89 5.31 -3.98
CA ILE A 213 22.98 4.37 -4.24
C ILE A 213 23.68 4.07 -2.90
N PRO A 214 23.80 2.80 -2.48
CA PRO A 214 24.01 2.46 -1.07
C PRO A 214 25.49 2.50 -0.63
N PHE A 215 26.16 3.64 -0.83
CA PHE A 215 27.50 3.89 -0.29
C PHE A 215 27.63 5.36 0.16
N PHE A 216 28.72 5.70 0.84
CA PHE A 216 28.92 7.06 1.35
C PHE A 216 29.28 8.04 0.22
N TRP A 217 28.30 8.84 -0.22
CA TRP A 217 28.49 9.93 -1.16
C TRP A 217 27.58 11.11 -0.82
N SER A 218 27.97 12.30 -1.29
CA SER A 218 27.22 13.53 -1.08
C SER A 218 27.19 14.38 -2.34
N GLN A 219 26.21 15.29 -2.41
CA GLN A 219 26.07 16.22 -3.52
C GLN A 219 25.58 17.55 -2.97
N ARG A 220 26.41 18.20 -2.14
CA ARG A 220 26.03 19.45 -1.48
C ARG A 220 25.74 20.55 -2.51
N PRO A 221 24.66 21.34 -2.32
CA PRO A 221 24.38 22.48 -3.17
C PRO A 221 25.57 23.44 -3.26
N ASN A 222 25.81 23.98 -4.45
CA ASN A 222 26.77 25.06 -4.70
C ASN A 222 26.16 26.01 -5.73
N LEU A 223 26.88 27.08 -6.09
CA LEU A 223 26.42 28.07 -7.10
C LEU A 223 26.21 27.46 -8.51
N LYS A 224 26.54 26.19 -8.75
CA LYS A 224 26.33 25.52 -10.04
C LYS A 224 24.96 24.87 -10.08
N TYR A 225 24.32 24.97 -11.24
CA TYR A 225 23.00 24.36 -11.51
C TYR A 225 22.93 22.86 -11.20
N LYS A 226 24.00 22.09 -11.50
CA LYS A 226 24.14 20.68 -11.12
C LYS A 226 25.46 20.44 -10.37
N PRO A 227 25.46 20.41 -9.03
CA PRO A 227 26.66 20.09 -8.25
C PRO A 227 27.16 18.69 -8.58
N LYS A 228 28.48 18.52 -8.68
CA LYS A 228 29.09 17.20 -8.93
C LYS A 228 28.98 16.32 -7.68
N PRO A 229 28.64 15.03 -7.82
CA PRO A 229 28.65 14.12 -6.68
C PRO A 229 30.08 13.90 -6.20
N GLN A 230 30.25 13.77 -4.89
CA GLN A 230 31.52 13.51 -4.23
C GLN A 230 31.41 12.24 -3.40
N ILE A 231 32.28 11.28 -3.69
CA ILE A 231 32.40 10.01 -2.96
C ILE A 231 33.36 10.22 -1.78
N SER A 232 32.96 9.78 -0.59
CA SER A 232 33.72 10.00 0.64
C SER A 232 34.96 9.09 0.70
N LYS A 233 36.16 9.63 0.46
CA LYS A 233 37.40 8.82 0.43
C LYS A 233 37.88 8.30 1.79
N SER A 234 37.38 8.88 2.88
CA SER A 234 37.87 8.63 4.24
C SER A 234 37.08 7.54 4.99
N VAL A 235 36.02 6.99 4.39
CA VAL A 235 35.10 6.07 5.07
C VAL A 235 35.13 4.71 4.36
N ASN A 236 35.09 3.63 5.13
CA ASN A 236 34.93 2.29 4.56
C ASN A 236 33.53 2.13 3.98
N HIS A 237 33.42 2.12 2.65
CA HIS A 237 32.15 1.94 1.96
C HIS A 237 31.61 0.51 2.03
N MET A 238 32.47 -0.49 2.03
CA MET A 238 32.07 -1.90 1.92
C MET A 238 31.28 -2.38 3.12
N ASP A 239 31.67 -1.92 4.32
CA ASP A 239 31.03 -2.29 5.57
C ASP A 239 29.55 -1.85 5.62
N GLY A 240 29.28 -0.57 5.35
CA GLY A 240 27.90 -0.08 5.26
C GLY A 240 27.12 -0.64 4.06
N PHE A 241 27.82 -0.91 2.94
CA PHE A 241 27.24 -1.51 1.74
C PHE A 241 26.77 -2.96 1.98
N GLN A 242 27.59 -3.77 2.66
CA GLN A 242 27.24 -5.14 3.05
C GLN A 242 26.07 -5.14 4.01
N ARG A 243 26.13 -4.37 5.11
CA ARG A 243 24.99 -4.22 6.04
C ARG A 243 23.69 -3.86 5.33
N HIS A 244 23.77 -2.93 4.37
CA HIS A 244 22.61 -2.56 3.58
C HIS A 244 22.02 -3.76 2.85
N PHE A 245 22.79 -4.48 2.04
CA PHE A 245 22.28 -5.59 1.26
C PHE A 245 21.90 -6.81 2.11
N ASP A 246 22.61 -7.07 3.21
CA ASP A 246 22.24 -8.12 4.15
C ASP A 246 20.85 -7.85 4.74
N SER A 247 20.57 -6.61 5.15
CA SER A 247 19.24 -6.22 5.64
C SER A 247 18.15 -6.36 4.57
N GLN A 248 18.48 -6.06 3.31
CA GLN A 248 17.55 -6.20 2.18
C GLN A 248 17.29 -7.68 1.85
N ILE A 249 18.31 -8.52 1.91
CA ILE A 249 18.18 -9.96 1.66
C ILE A 249 17.34 -10.62 2.74
N ILE A 250 17.53 -10.24 4.00
CA ILE A 250 16.68 -10.74 5.11
C ILE A 250 15.22 -10.30 4.93
N SER A 251 14.98 -9.06 4.46
CA SER A 251 13.62 -8.53 4.33
C SER A 251 12.87 -9.03 3.10
N TYR A 252 13.58 -9.22 1.97
CA TYR A 252 12.96 -9.36 0.65
C TYR A 252 13.55 -10.50 -0.20
N GLY A 253 14.54 -11.23 0.30
CA GLY A 253 15.22 -12.28 -0.45
C GLY A 253 16.16 -11.72 -1.53
N LYS A 254 16.19 -12.38 -2.69
CA LYS A 254 17.11 -12.08 -3.79
C LYS A 254 16.94 -10.63 -4.27
N GLN A 255 18.05 -9.98 -4.61
CA GLN A 255 18.07 -8.57 -5.01
C GLN A 255 18.52 -8.44 -6.46
N MET A 256 17.67 -7.84 -7.30
CA MET A 256 18.05 -7.41 -8.64
C MET A 256 18.18 -5.89 -8.69
N ILE A 257 19.41 -5.40 -8.74
CA ILE A 257 19.72 -3.98 -8.80
C ILE A 257 19.66 -3.51 -10.25
N VAL A 258 18.78 -2.56 -10.53
CA VAL A 258 18.66 -1.90 -11.83
C VAL A 258 19.16 -0.46 -11.68
N ASN A 259 20.40 -0.22 -12.12
CA ASN A 259 21.04 1.08 -12.02
C ASN A 259 20.84 1.91 -13.28
N LEU A 260 20.06 2.98 -13.19
CA LEU A 260 19.67 3.86 -14.31
C LEU A 260 20.55 5.12 -14.41
N VAL A 261 21.72 5.10 -13.77
CA VAL A 261 22.68 6.21 -13.74
C VAL A 261 23.33 6.40 -15.10
N ASN A 262 23.62 7.65 -15.45
CA ASN A 262 24.24 7.96 -16.74
C ASN A 262 25.68 7.42 -16.77
N GLN A 263 26.05 6.72 -17.85
CA GLN A 263 27.40 6.18 -18.03
C GLN A 263 28.38 7.22 -18.59
N LYS A 264 27.99 8.50 -18.60
CA LYS A 264 28.80 9.63 -19.04
C LYS A 264 28.70 10.80 -18.07
N GLY A 265 29.75 11.60 -18.02
CA GLY A 265 29.78 12.85 -17.27
C GLY A 265 29.95 12.65 -15.76
N SER A 266 29.27 13.47 -14.96
CA SER A 266 29.51 13.53 -13.51
C SER A 266 28.96 12.33 -12.71
N GLU A 267 28.14 11.47 -13.31
CA GLU A 267 27.55 10.31 -12.62
C GLU A 267 28.35 9.01 -12.84
N LEU A 268 29.21 8.97 -13.87
CA LEU A 268 30.03 7.80 -14.21
C LEU A 268 30.88 7.27 -13.04
N PRO A 269 31.54 8.11 -12.21
CA PRO A 269 32.28 7.60 -11.06
C PRO A 269 31.40 6.85 -10.06
N LEU A 270 30.13 7.25 -9.89
CA LEU A 270 29.20 6.56 -8.98
C LEU A 270 28.82 5.18 -9.51
N GLU A 271 28.58 5.07 -10.81
CA GLU A 271 28.26 3.82 -11.49
C GLU A 271 29.43 2.83 -11.36
N GLN A 272 30.65 3.26 -11.72
CA GLN A 272 31.84 2.42 -11.66
C GLN A 272 32.14 1.93 -10.25
N THR A 273 32.00 2.82 -9.25
CA THR A 273 32.18 2.44 -7.85
C THR A 273 31.11 1.45 -7.41
N PHE A 274 29.85 1.64 -7.80
CA PHE A 274 28.78 0.71 -7.45
C PHE A 274 29.00 -0.68 -8.05
N ALA A 275 29.31 -0.75 -9.35
CA ALA A 275 29.61 -2.01 -10.03
C ALA A 275 30.79 -2.75 -9.39
N LYS A 276 31.87 -2.01 -9.04
CA LYS A 276 33.02 -2.59 -8.34
C LYS A 276 32.62 -3.17 -6.98
N MET A 277 31.83 -2.45 -6.18
CA MET A 277 31.43 -2.93 -4.86
C MET A 277 30.52 -4.16 -4.92
N VAL A 278 29.59 -4.21 -5.87
CA VAL A 278 28.76 -5.42 -6.08
C VAL A 278 29.66 -6.61 -6.43
N ASN A 279 30.59 -6.43 -7.36
CA ASN A 279 31.51 -7.49 -7.77
C ASN A 279 32.44 -7.93 -6.62
N SER A 280 32.91 -6.99 -5.79
CA SER A 280 33.74 -7.29 -4.62
C SER A 280 32.97 -8.00 -3.51
N MET A 281 31.68 -7.73 -3.36
CA MET A 281 30.84 -8.43 -2.37
C MET A 281 30.60 -9.90 -2.76
N ALA A 282 30.62 -10.22 -4.07
CA ALA A 282 30.52 -11.57 -4.62
C ALA A 282 29.38 -12.43 -4.03
N ASN A 283 28.26 -11.78 -3.66
CA ASN A 283 27.11 -12.46 -3.07
C ASN A 283 26.15 -12.92 -4.18
N GLY A 284 25.94 -14.23 -4.30
CA GLY A 284 25.07 -14.82 -5.32
C GLY A 284 23.60 -14.40 -5.24
N MET A 285 23.16 -13.83 -4.10
CA MET A 285 21.81 -13.30 -3.90
C MET A 285 21.61 -11.91 -4.49
N VAL A 286 22.68 -11.22 -4.92
CA VAL A 286 22.62 -9.85 -5.43
C VAL A 286 23.13 -9.81 -6.87
N ARG A 287 22.26 -9.45 -7.80
CA ARG A 287 22.58 -9.25 -9.22
C ARG A 287 22.51 -7.77 -9.56
N TYR A 288 23.36 -7.33 -10.49
CA TYR A 288 23.47 -5.92 -10.87
C TYR A 288 23.42 -5.77 -12.39
N ILE A 289 22.54 -4.87 -12.85
CA ILE A 289 22.48 -4.41 -14.23
C ILE A 289 22.59 -2.89 -14.26
N ALA A 290 23.51 -2.39 -15.09
CA ALA A 290 23.61 -0.98 -15.43
C ALA A 290 22.94 -0.71 -16.78
N PHE A 291 22.02 0.25 -16.81
CA PHE A 291 21.30 0.64 -18.03
C PHE A 291 21.31 2.17 -18.19
N ASP A 292 22.01 2.66 -19.21
CA ASP A 292 22.06 4.10 -19.50
C ASP A 292 20.76 4.57 -20.16
N PHE A 293 19.81 4.98 -19.32
CA PHE A 293 18.50 5.44 -19.77
C PHE A 293 18.58 6.62 -20.75
N HIS A 294 19.51 7.57 -20.56
CA HIS A 294 19.59 8.76 -21.42
C HIS A 294 20.14 8.43 -22.80
N LYS A 295 21.13 7.52 -22.86
CA LYS A 295 21.66 7.05 -24.14
C LYS A 295 20.62 6.25 -24.90
N GLU A 296 20.02 5.25 -24.25
CA GLU A 296 19.17 4.26 -24.90
C GLU A 296 17.77 4.80 -25.23
N CYS A 297 17.18 5.63 -24.35
CA CYS A 297 15.85 6.22 -24.58
C CYS A 297 15.89 7.63 -25.21
N SER A 298 17.06 8.09 -25.67
CA SER A 298 17.17 9.35 -26.41
C SER A 298 16.25 9.34 -27.63
N ARG A 299 15.59 10.48 -27.88
CA ARG A 299 14.66 10.70 -29.01
C ARG A 299 13.38 9.84 -28.95
N MET A 300 12.82 9.61 -27.76
CA MET A 300 11.57 8.85 -27.54
C MET A 300 11.62 7.39 -28.03
N ARG A 301 12.81 6.77 -28.05
CA ARG A 301 12.97 5.35 -28.41
C ARG A 301 12.65 4.45 -27.22
N TRP A 302 11.38 4.42 -26.84
CA TRP A 302 10.86 3.59 -25.74
C TRP A 302 10.99 2.10 -26.01
N ASP A 303 11.11 1.69 -27.27
CA ASP A 303 11.33 0.30 -27.68
C ASP A 303 12.61 -0.28 -27.08
N ARG A 304 13.61 0.56 -26.76
CA ARG A 304 14.85 0.15 -26.11
C ARG A 304 14.65 -0.27 -24.65
N LEU A 305 13.53 0.08 -24.03
CA LEU A 305 13.16 -0.45 -22.72
C LEU A 305 12.81 -1.94 -22.78
N GLN A 306 12.37 -2.46 -23.94
CA GLN A 306 12.15 -3.90 -24.09
C GLN A 306 13.45 -4.69 -23.92
N ILE A 307 14.58 -4.18 -24.40
CA ILE A 307 15.90 -4.82 -24.20
C ILE A 307 16.19 -5.04 -22.71
N LEU A 308 15.92 -4.02 -21.89
CA LEU A 308 16.08 -4.15 -20.44
C LEU A 308 15.07 -5.13 -19.85
N MET A 309 13.80 -5.08 -20.28
CA MET A 309 12.78 -6.01 -19.79
C MET A 309 13.10 -7.47 -20.17
N ASP A 310 13.64 -7.71 -21.36
CA ASP A 310 14.08 -9.03 -21.81
C ASP A 310 15.25 -9.54 -20.96
N GLN A 311 16.19 -8.67 -20.61
CA GLN A 311 17.29 -9.00 -19.70
C GLN A 311 16.84 -9.28 -18.25
N LEU A 312 15.70 -8.71 -17.83
CA LEU A 312 15.14 -8.89 -16.50
C LEU A 312 14.08 -10.01 -16.44
N ALA A 313 13.66 -10.54 -17.59
CA ALA A 313 12.52 -11.45 -17.69
C ALA A 313 12.74 -12.74 -16.90
N GLU A 314 13.90 -13.38 -17.06
CA GLU A 314 14.25 -14.62 -16.35
C GLU A 314 14.18 -14.44 -14.83
N GLN A 315 14.71 -13.34 -14.33
CA GLN A 315 14.76 -12.99 -12.91
C GLN A 315 13.37 -12.57 -12.41
N GLN A 316 12.55 -11.97 -13.26
CA GLN A 316 11.17 -11.61 -12.91
C GLN A 316 10.31 -12.85 -12.76
N ASP A 317 10.50 -13.83 -13.64
CA ASP A 317 9.81 -15.11 -13.56
C ASP A 317 10.31 -15.92 -12.36
N GLU A 318 11.62 -15.88 -12.05
CA GLU A 318 12.23 -16.48 -10.85
C GLU A 318 11.70 -15.85 -9.54
N PHE A 319 11.67 -14.52 -9.45
CA PHE A 319 11.27 -13.82 -8.22
C PHE A 319 9.78 -13.91 -7.95
N SER A 320 8.98 -14.07 -9.02
CA SER A 320 7.54 -14.23 -8.97
C SER A 320 6.84 -13.07 -8.22
N TYR A 321 5.64 -13.33 -7.72
CA TYR A 321 4.83 -12.41 -6.93
C TYR A 321 4.13 -13.17 -5.81
N PHE A 322 3.68 -12.44 -4.80
CA PHE A 322 2.89 -13.02 -3.74
C PHE A 322 1.46 -13.27 -4.22
N LEU A 323 0.93 -14.47 -4.00
CA LEU A 323 -0.44 -14.83 -4.37
C LEU A 323 -1.07 -15.66 -3.26
N VAL A 324 -2.25 -15.22 -2.83
CA VAL A 324 -3.11 -15.93 -1.89
C VAL A 324 -4.43 -16.20 -2.57
N ASP A 325 -4.90 -17.44 -2.46
CA ASP A 325 -6.19 -17.84 -3.01
C ASP A 325 -7.35 -17.33 -2.14
N SER A 326 -8.58 -17.46 -2.65
CA SER A 326 -9.82 -17.13 -1.96
C SER A 326 -9.98 -17.85 -0.61
N ASP A 327 -9.41 -19.05 -0.47
CA ASP A 327 -9.37 -19.83 0.78
C ASP A 327 -8.28 -19.38 1.77
N GLY A 328 -7.50 -18.34 1.43
CA GLY A 328 -6.42 -17.83 2.27
C GLY A 328 -5.12 -18.65 2.18
N LYS A 329 -5.06 -19.69 1.34
CA LYS A 329 -3.85 -20.47 1.10
C LYS A 329 -2.85 -19.68 0.25
N ILE A 330 -1.59 -19.63 0.70
CA ILE A 330 -0.49 -19.06 -0.07
C ILE A 330 -0.19 -20.01 -1.24
N VAL A 331 -0.35 -19.51 -2.46
CA VAL A 331 -0.05 -20.24 -3.71
C VAL A 331 1.39 -19.96 -4.13
N THR A 332 1.80 -18.70 -4.03
CA THR A 332 3.12 -18.25 -4.45
C THR A 332 3.64 -17.18 -3.50
N GLN A 333 4.95 -17.18 -3.26
CA GLN A 333 5.65 -16.13 -2.50
C GLN A 333 6.64 -15.43 -3.41
N GLN A 334 6.84 -14.13 -3.16
CA GLN A 334 7.87 -13.36 -3.86
C GLN A 334 9.23 -13.64 -3.21
N GLU A 335 10.15 -14.24 -3.95
CA GLU A 335 11.49 -14.64 -3.44
C GLU A 335 12.59 -13.60 -3.69
N GLY A 336 12.26 -12.53 -4.42
CA GLY A 336 13.19 -11.47 -4.71
C GLY A 336 12.53 -10.17 -5.16
N ILE A 337 13.29 -9.09 -5.15
CA ILE A 337 12.81 -7.76 -5.52
C ILE A 337 13.71 -7.07 -6.53
N PHE A 338 13.10 -6.21 -7.32
CA PHE A 338 13.80 -5.27 -8.17
C PHE A 338 14.04 -3.97 -7.41
N ARG A 339 15.31 -3.64 -7.21
CA ARG A 339 15.73 -2.36 -6.65
C ARG A 339 16.15 -1.43 -7.77
N SER A 340 15.37 -0.37 -7.99
CA SER A 340 15.71 0.66 -8.98
C SER A 340 16.51 1.80 -8.35
N ASN A 341 17.64 2.14 -8.97
CA ASN A 341 18.52 3.22 -8.54
C ASN A 341 18.56 4.31 -9.61
N CYS A 342 18.42 5.56 -9.18
CA CYS A 342 18.64 6.72 -10.03
C CYS A 342 19.22 7.87 -9.22
N MET A 343 20.10 8.65 -9.84
CA MET A 343 20.70 9.80 -9.18
C MET A 343 19.70 10.95 -9.00
N ASP A 344 18.88 11.29 -9.99
CA ASP A 344 18.23 12.61 -9.99
C ASP A 344 16.77 12.69 -10.49
N CYS A 345 16.22 11.69 -11.17
CA CYS A 345 14.83 11.78 -11.63
C CYS A 345 14.00 10.56 -11.26
N LEU A 346 12.99 10.85 -10.44
CA LEU A 346 11.87 10.00 -10.08
C LEU A 346 11.21 9.40 -11.33
N ASP A 347 11.17 10.17 -12.42
CA ASP A 347 10.51 9.79 -13.67
C ASP A 347 11.12 8.52 -14.28
N ARG A 348 12.45 8.39 -14.31
CA ARG A 348 13.13 7.20 -14.85
C ARG A 348 12.81 5.95 -14.04
N THR A 349 12.89 6.06 -12.72
CA THR A 349 12.58 4.93 -11.82
C THR A 349 11.11 4.55 -11.89
N ASN A 350 10.20 5.53 -11.95
CA ASN A 350 8.77 5.28 -12.07
C ASN A 350 8.42 4.56 -13.37
N VAL A 351 9.06 4.91 -14.50
CA VAL A 351 8.84 4.22 -15.78
C VAL A 351 9.24 2.75 -15.69
N ILE A 352 10.44 2.44 -15.17
CA ILE A 352 10.89 1.05 -15.03
C ILE A 352 10.02 0.27 -14.03
N GLN A 353 9.68 0.87 -12.89
CA GLN A 353 8.78 0.26 -11.91
C GLN A 353 7.41 -0.04 -12.54
N SER A 354 6.84 0.90 -13.30
CA SER A 354 5.57 0.70 -14.00
C SER A 354 5.63 -0.40 -15.06
N LEU A 355 6.74 -0.56 -15.78
CA LEU A 355 6.87 -1.63 -16.79
C LEU A 355 6.96 -3.01 -16.16
N LEU A 356 7.78 -3.16 -15.11
CA LEU A 356 7.89 -4.40 -14.35
C LEU A 356 6.56 -4.76 -13.68
N ALA A 357 5.90 -3.78 -13.05
CA ALA A 357 4.58 -3.96 -12.45
C ALA A 357 3.52 -4.32 -13.50
N ARG A 358 3.56 -3.74 -14.70
CA ARG A 358 2.66 -4.11 -15.79
C ARG A 358 2.86 -5.57 -16.24
N ARG A 359 4.12 -6.03 -16.35
CA ARG A 359 4.41 -7.44 -16.68
C ARG A 359 3.95 -8.38 -15.56
N SER A 360 4.13 -8.02 -14.29
CA SER A 360 3.63 -8.79 -13.14
C SER A 360 2.10 -8.84 -13.13
N LEU A 361 1.42 -7.71 -13.34
CA LEU A 361 -0.03 -7.63 -13.48
C LEU A 361 -0.55 -8.50 -14.62
N GLN A 362 0.16 -8.53 -15.76
CA GLN A 362 -0.17 -9.44 -16.85
C GLN A 362 -0.07 -10.89 -16.37
N ALA A 363 1.02 -11.30 -15.73
CA ALA A 363 1.15 -12.66 -15.19
C ALA A 363 0.07 -13.01 -14.14
N GLN A 364 -0.28 -12.08 -13.26
CA GLN A 364 -1.33 -12.22 -12.23
C GLN A 364 -2.72 -12.38 -12.87
N LEU A 365 -3.03 -11.59 -13.90
CA LEU A 365 -4.30 -11.68 -14.61
C LEU A 365 -4.33 -12.85 -15.61
N GLN A 366 -3.16 -13.33 -16.04
CA GLN A 366 -2.94 -14.49 -16.91
C GLN A 366 -2.78 -15.80 -16.13
N LEU A 367 -2.94 -15.84 -14.80
CA LEU A 367 -3.05 -17.10 -14.04
C LEU A 367 -4.04 -18.14 -14.64
N PRO A 368 -5.15 -17.74 -15.30
CA PRO A 368 -5.98 -18.69 -16.05
C PRO A 368 -5.28 -19.35 -17.26
N ILE A 369 -4.17 -18.78 -17.74
CA ILE A 369 -3.34 -19.28 -18.88
C ILE A 369 -2.24 -20.22 -18.38
N ILE A 370 -1.76 -20.12 -17.14
CA ILE A 370 -0.86 -21.16 -16.58
C ILE A 370 -1.59 -22.51 -16.50
N MET A 371 -2.91 -22.49 -16.31
CA MET A 371 -3.76 -23.68 -16.49
C MET A 371 -3.78 -24.18 -17.95
N VAL A 372 -3.64 -23.29 -18.94
CA VAL A 372 -3.45 -23.63 -20.37
C VAL A 372 -2.03 -24.17 -20.62
N VAL A 373 -1.02 -23.76 -19.85
CA VAL A 373 0.32 -24.37 -19.87
C VAL A 373 0.30 -25.76 -19.24
N ALA A 374 -0.48 -25.98 -18.17
CA ALA A 374 -0.74 -27.33 -17.63
C ALA A 374 -1.48 -28.22 -18.66
N PHE A 375 -2.37 -27.63 -19.44
CA PHE A 375 -3.00 -28.29 -20.61
C PHE A 375 -1.99 -28.59 -21.73
N SER A 376 -0.98 -27.73 -21.90
CA SER A 376 0.15 -27.94 -22.82
C SER A 376 1.08 -29.05 -22.32
N MET A 377 1.29 -29.15 -21.01
CA MET A 377 2.02 -30.25 -20.36
C MET A 377 1.29 -31.58 -20.53
N CYS A 378 -0.05 -31.58 -20.55
CA CYS A 378 -0.81 -32.76 -20.91
C CYS A 378 -0.60 -33.21 -22.37
N ILE A 379 -0.48 -32.26 -23.31
CA ILE A 379 -0.12 -32.54 -24.71
C ILE A 379 1.32 -33.08 -24.80
N ILE A 380 2.22 -32.65 -23.91
CA ILE A 380 3.59 -33.17 -23.82
C ILE A 380 3.63 -34.59 -23.24
N CYS A 381 2.80 -34.90 -22.24
CA CYS A 381 2.61 -36.28 -21.74
C CYS A 381 1.98 -37.23 -22.79
N LEU A 382 1.24 -36.68 -23.75
CA LEU A 382 0.73 -37.37 -24.94
C LEU A 382 1.82 -37.67 -25.99
N LEU A 383 2.84 -36.80 -26.07
CA LEU A 383 3.92 -36.89 -27.06
C LEU A 383 5.17 -37.61 -26.53
N MET A 384 5.40 -37.60 -25.22
CA MET A 384 6.42 -38.41 -24.57
C MET A 384 5.84 -39.78 -24.23
N ALA A 385 6.12 -40.78 -25.07
CA ALA A 385 5.80 -42.16 -24.81
C ALA A 385 6.49 -42.62 -23.51
N GLY A 386 5.72 -42.82 -22.44
CA GLY A 386 6.17 -43.61 -21.29
C GLY A 386 6.28 -45.09 -21.68
N ASP A 387 7.24 -45.80 -21.08
CA ASP A 387 7.62 -47.18 -21.45
C ASP A 387 6.48 -48.21 -21.34
N THR A 388 5.33 -47.86 -20.72
CA THR A 388 4.17 -48.74 -20.61
C THR A 388 2.87 -48.05 -21.05
N TRP A 389 2.14 -48.74 -21.93
CA TRP A 389 0.94 -48.24 -22.62
C TRP A 389 -0.27 -47.93 -21.73
N THR A 390 -0.34 -48.51 -20.53
CA THR A 390 -1.51 -48.43 -19.65
C THR A 390 -1.62 -47.09 -18.91
N GLU A 391 -0.50 -46.48 -18.53
CA GLU A 391 -0.49 -45.18 -17.83
C GLU A 391 -0.74 -44.02 -18.79
N THR A 392 -0.14 -44.07 -19.98
CA THR A 392 -0.37 -43.10 -21.06
C THR A 392 -1.85 -43.06 -21.44
N LEU A 393 -2.52 -44.21 -21.58
CA LEU A 393 -3.93 -44.27 -21.97
C LEU A 393 -4.87 -43.60 -20.95
N ALA A 394 -4.60 -43.75 -19.65
CA ALA A 394 -5.43 -43.18 -18.58
C ALA A 394 -5.33 -41.64 -18.51
N TYR A 395 -4.12 -41.09 -18.67
CA TYR A 395 -3.91 -39.64 -18.71
C TYR A 395 -4.54 -38.99 -19.95
N VAL A 396 -4.44 -39.66 -21.11
CA VAL A 396 -5.02 -39.19 -22.37
C VAL A 396 -6.54 -39.10 -22.31
N LEU A 397 -7.19 -40.11 -21.73
CA LEU A 397 -8.64 -40.15 -21.62
C LEU A 397 -9.16 -39.05 -20.69
N PHE A 398 -8.55 -38.87 -19.51
CA PHE A 398 -8.98 -37.88 -18.52
C PHE A 398 -8.90 -36.44 -19.05
N TRP A 399 -7.74 -36.04 -19.56
CA TRP A 399 -7.53 -34.68 -20.05
C TRP A 399 -8.20 -34.43 -21.40
N GLY A 400 -8.30 -35.44 -22.28
CA GLY A 400 -9.02 -35.33 -23.56
C GLY A 400 -10.52 -35.01 -23.38
N THR A 401 -11.19 -35.60 -22.39
CA THR A 401 -12.58 -35.25 -22.07
C THR A 401 -12.74 -33.83 -21.54
N ALA A 402 -11.79 -33.34 -20.74
CA ALA A 402 -11.81 -31.96 -20.24
C ALA A 402 -11.54 -30.93 -21.35
N SER A 403 -10.65 -31.24 -22.30
CA SER A 403 -10.36 -30.43 -23.49
C SER A 403 -11.58 -30.23 -24.38
N PHE A 404 -12.29 -31.32 -24.68
CA PHE A 404 -13.43 -31.29 -25.59
C PHE A 404 -14.61 -30.50 -25.01
N GLY A 405 -14.88 -30.67 -23.72
CA GLY A 405 -15.90 -29.88 -23.00
C GLY A 405 -15.58 -28.38 -23.01
N THR A 406 -14.31 -28.01 -22.86
CA THR A 406 -13.89 -26.61 -22.84
C THR A 406 -13.91 -25.97 -24.23
N PHE A 407 -13.55 -26.71 -25.28
CA PHE A 407 -13.57 -26.25 -26.67
C PHE A 407 -14.99 -25.95 -27.18
N ALA A 408 -15.97 -26.77 -26.80
CA ALA A 408 -17.39 -26.53 -27.11
C ALA A 408 -17.92 -25.23 -26.48
N ILE A 409 -17.47 -24.88 -25.28
CA ILE A 409 -17.84 -23.65 -24.57
C ILE A 409 -17.20 -22.42 -25.21
N ILE A 410 -15.97 -22.54 -25.70
CA ILE A 410 -15.23 -21.45 -26.40
C ILE A 410 -15.87 -21.13 -27.74
N LEU A 411 -16.28 -22.14 -28.53
CA LEU A 411 -16.96 -21.91 -29.80
C LEU A 411 -18.32 -21.22 -29.63
N TYR A 412 -18.99 -21.47 -28.50
CA TYR A 412 -20.27 -20.82 -28.19
C TYR A 412 -20.12 -19.35 -27.74
N ASN A 413 -19.02 -19.00 -27.07
CA ASN A 413 -18.80 -17.67 -26.46
C ASN A 413 -17.66 -16.85 -27.10
N GLY A 414 -17.06 -17.31 -28.21
CA GLY A 414 -15.74 -16.89 -28.66
C GLY A 414 -15.61 -15.52 -29.34
N LYS A 415 -16.70 -14.88 -29.76
CA LYS A 415 -16.62 -13.58 -30.47
C LYS A 415 -16.28 -12.38 -29.58
N ASP A 416 -16.38 -12.52 -28.25
CA ASP A 416 -16.16 -11.39 -27.31
C ASP A 416 -14.74 -11.32 -26.72
N PHE A 417 -13.82 -12.23 -27.10
CA PHE A 417 -12.59 -12.43 -26.34
C PHE A 417 -11.27 -11.96 -26.97
N VAL A 418 -11.22 -11.62 -28.27
CA VAL A 418 -9.92 -11.53 -28.98
C VAL A 418 -9.44 -10.10 -29.26
N ASP A 419 -10.31 -9.10 -29.40
CA ASP A 419 -9.86 -7.79 -29.89
C ASP A 419 -9.79 -6.70 -28.80
N ALA A 420 -8.58 -6.58 -28.23
CA ALA A 420 -8.01 -5.40 -27.53
C ALA A 420 -8.49 -5.07 -26.09
N PRO A 421 -7.74 -5.48 -25.04
CA PRO A 421 -7.96 -4.96 -23.69
C PRO A 421 -7.33 -3.56 -23.58
N LYS A 422 -8.04 -2.53 -24.02
CA LYS A 422 -7.73 -1.15 -23.62
C LYS A 422 -8.37 -0.91 -22.25
N LEU A 423 -7.59 -0.38 -21.30
CA LEU A 423 -8.09 0.17 -20.05
C LEU A 423 -8.95 1.40 -20.40
N VAL A 424 -10.25 1.19 -20.57
CA VAL A 424 -11.20 2.29 -20.78
C VAL A 424 -11.66 2.75 -19.41
N GLN A 425 -11.26 3.97 -19.02
CA GLN A 425 -11.97 4.70 -17.99
C GLN A 425 -13.40 4.91 -18.48
N LYS A 426 -14.38 4.55 -17.66
CA LYS A 426 -15.77 4.90 -17.93
C LYS A 426 -15.88 6.42 -17.82
N GLU A 427 -15.83 7.13 -18.95
CA GLU A 427 -16.30 8.51 -19.01
C GLU A 427 -17.74 8.51 -18.51
N LYS A 428 -18.04 9.40 -17.57
CA LYS A 428 -19.42 9.72 -17.22
C LYS A 428 -20.08 10.27 -18.48
N MET A 429 -21.00 9.50 -19.07
CA MET A 429 -22.06 10.08 -19.90
C MET A 429 -23.12 10.64 -18.96
N ASP A 430 -23.24 11.96 -19.04
CA ASP A 430 -24.24 12.92 -18.53
C ASP A 430 -24.53 13.00 -17.03
#